data_AF-A0A7S3J474-F1
#
_entry.id   AF-A0A7S3J474-F1
#
_cell.length_a   1.000
_cell.length_b   1.000
_cell.length_c   1.000
_cell.angle_alpha   90.00
_cell.angle_beta   90.00
_cell.angle_gamma   90.00
#
_symmetry.space_group_name_H-M   'P 1'
#
loop_
_entity.id
_entity.type
_entity.pdbx_description
1 polymer ?
#
loop_
_entity_poly.entity_id
_entity_poly.type
_entity_poly.pdbx_seq_one_letter_code
_entity_poly.pdbx_strand_id
1 'polypeptide(L)'
;MSTYHSKKVLSRANTSVGKAPHDVKWSVRMDMLLLQAYDQFPDNWQAVAKALGDKKQPAECRERHEVLKALMVKGRFTQKEDAILREAMKKYGKNWALISKKC
;
A
#
# COMPACT_ATOMS: atom_id res chain seq x y z
N MET A 1 -42.76 0.22 22.93
CA MET A 1 -42.33 0.64 21.58
C MET A 1 -40.82 0.56 21.54
N SER A 2 -40.28 -0.55 21.01
CA SER A 2 -38.85 -0.84 21.03
C SER A 2 -38.39 -1.06 19.59
N THR A 3 -37.50 -0.21 19.08
CA THR A 3 -36.77 -0.48 17.84
C THR A 3 -35.28 -0.30 18.09
N TYR A 4 -34.63 -1.45 17.97
CA TYR A 4 -33.23 -1.71 18.23
C TYR A 4 -32.29 -0.96 17.27
N HIS A 5 -31.11 -0.64 17.79
CA HIS A 5 -29.95 -0.17 17.04
C HIS A 5 -29.48 -1.25 16.05
N SER A 6 -29.52 -0.96 14.75
CA SER A 6 -29.03 -1.88 13.72
C SER A 6 -27.54 -1.62 13.45
N LYS A 7 -26.69 -2.51 13.97
CA LYS A 7 -25.26 -2.57 13.68
C LYS A 7 -25.07 -2.98 12.22
N LYS A 8 -24.47 -2.14 11.39
CA LYS A 8 -24.03 -2.55 10.04
C LYS A 8 -22.79 -3.44 10.19
N VAL A 9 -23.02 -4.73 9.95
CA VAL A 9 -22.03 -5.80 9.90
C VAL A 9 -21.09 -5.56 8.72
N LEU A 10 -19.78 -5.56 8.99
CA LEU A 10 -18.73 -5.63 7.98
C LEU A 10 -18.79 -7.01 7.31
N SER A 11 -19.21 -7.08 6.05
CA SER A 11 -19.06 -8.30 5.25
C SER A 11 -17.68 -8.31 4.59
N ARG A 12 -16.89 -9.31 4.95
CA ARG A 12 -15.58 -9.59 4.36
C ARG A 12 -15.71 -10.80 3.43
N ALA A 13 -14.96 -10.74 2.33
CA ALA A 13 -14.48 -11.82 1.45
C ALA A 13 -15.07 -11.85 0.03
N ASN A 14 -14.19 -11.75 -0.97
CA ASN A 14 -13.98 -12.89 -1.85
C ASN A 14 -12.60 -12.85 -2.54
N THR A 15 -11.90 -13.97 -2.45
CA THR A 15 -10.61 -14.29 -3.08
C THR A 15 -10.85 -14.90 -4.45
N SER A 16 -10.23 -14.37 -5.51
CA SER A 16 -9.91 -15.14 -6.72
C SER A 16 -8.85 -14.46 -7.61
N VAL A 17 -7.67 -15.08 -7.64
CA VAL A 17 -6.84 -15.42 -8.80
C VAL A 17 -6.70 -14.37 -9.93
N GLY A 18 -5.48 -13.83 -10.08
CA GLY A 18 -4.88 -13.65 -11.41
C GLY A 18 -5.18 -12.39 -12.21
N LYS A 19 -5.33 -11.21 -11.60
CA LYS A 19 -5.28 -9.93 -12.33
C LYS A 19 -4.20 -9.04 -11.75
N ALA A 20 -3.30 -8.56 -12.62
CA ALA A 20 -2.32 -7.55 -12.25
C ALA A 20 -3.04 -6.37 -11.57
N PRO A 21 -2.47 -5.80 -10.49
CA PRO A 21 -3.15 -4.83 -9.62
C PRO A 21 -3.13 -3.45 -10.28
N HIS A 22 -3.77 -3.32 -11.42
CA HIS A 22 -4.23 -2.03 -11.91
C HIS A 22 -5.67 -1.87 -11.43
N ASP A 23 -5.78 -1.40 -10.20
CA ASP A 23 -6.96 -0.73 -9.71
C ASP A 23 -7.39 0.29 -10.77
N VAL A 24 -8.59 0.14 -11.33
CA VAL A 24 -9.08 0.87 -12.51
C VAL A 24 -9.06 2.40 -12.30
N LYS A 25 -8.79 2.88 -11.08
CA LYS A 25 -8.71 4.28 -10.69
C LYS A 25 -7.30 4.90 -10.84
N TRP A 26 -6.21 4.12 -10.76
CA TRP A 26 -4.83 4.63 -10.84
C TRP A 26 -3.95 3.72 -11.70
N SER A 27 -3.41 4.27 -12.79
CA SER A 27 -2.51 3.55 -13.67
C SER A 27 -1.04 3.81 -13.30
N VAL A 28 -0.13 2.89 -13.63
CA VAL A 28 1.33 3.08 -13.49
C VAL A 28 1.78 4.40 -14.11
N ARG A 29 1.20 4.82 -15.24
CA ARG A 29 1.49 6.12 -15.85
C ARG A 29 1.07 7.29 -14.95
N MET A 30 -0.11 7.21 -14.33
CA MET A 30 -0.57 8.22 -13.36
C MET A 30 0.28 8.21 -12.10
N ASP A 31 0.73 7.05 -11.63
CA ASP A 31 1.65 6.93 -10.49
C ASP A 31 3.01 7.56 -10.78
N MET A 32 3.56 7.33 -11.99
CA MET A 32 4.79 7.99 -12.44
C MET A 32 4.63 9.51 -12.47
N LEU A 33 3.51 10.01 -13.02
CA LEU A 33 3.22 11.44 -13.04
C LEU A 33 3.04 12.00 -11.63
N LEU A 34 2.43 11.24 -10.71
CA LEU A 34 2.24 11.64 -9.31
C LEU A 34 3.59 11.80 -8.61
N LEU A 35 4.49 10.84 -8.78
CA LEU A 35 5.84 10.91 -8.23
C LEU A 35 6.66 12.05 -8.84
N GLN A 36 6.59 12.23 -10.17
CA GLN A 36 7.28 13.31 -10.86
C GLN A 36 6.76 14.69 -10.43
N ALA A 37 5.45 14.84 -10.25
CA ALA A 37 4.87 16.09 -9.78
C ALA A 37 5.23 16.38 -8.32
N TYR A 38 5.30 15.34 -7.47
CA TYR A 38 5.74 15.47 -6.07
C TYR A 38 7.21 15.86 -5.96
N ASP A 39 8.07 15.37 -6.87
CA ASP A 39 9.49 15.77 -6.94
C ASP A 39 9.65 17.28 -7.24
N GLN A 40 8.79 17.83 -8.10
CA GLN A 40 8.79 19.26 -8.42
C GLN A 40 8.15 20.12 -7.33
N PHE A 41 7.10 19.60 -6.67
CA PHE A 41 6.31 20.32 -5.67
C PHE A 41 6.09 19.46 -4.42
N PRO A 42 7.11 19.30 -3.56
CA PRO A 42 7.00 18.48 -2.37
C PRO A 42 5.96 19.07 -1.42
N ASP A 43 5.11 18.20 -0.87
CA ASP A 43 4.00 18.51 0.06
C ASP A 43 2.90 19.46 -0.45
N ASN A 44 3.01 19.96 -1.69
CA ASN A 44 1.97 20.79 -2.31
C ASN A 44 1.00 19.93 -3.15
N TRP A 45 0.09 19.23 -2.47
CA TRP A 45 -0.87 18.33 -3.10
C TRP A 45 -1.83 19.02 -4.09
N GLN A 46 -2.06 20.34 -3.93
CA GLN A 46 -2.88 21.12 -4.86
C GLN A 46 -2.16 21.30 -6.21
N ALA A 47 -0.87 21.65 -6.18
CA ALA A 47 -0.04 21.73 -7.39
C ALA A 47 0.12 20.35 -8.05
N VAL A 48 0.32 19.30 -7.23
CA VAL A 48 0.44 17.91 -7.71
C VAL A 48 -0.84 17.42 -8.39
N ALA A 49 -2.01 17.69 -7.81
CA ALA A 49 -3.30 17.37 -8.43
C ALA A 49 -3.50 18.11 -9.75
N LYS A 50 -3.13 19.40 -9.81
CA LYS A 50 -3.19 20.19 -11.04
C LYS A 50 -2.29 19.62 -12.14
N ALA A 51 -1.11 19.11 -11.80
CA ALA A 51 -0.19 18.47 -12.74
C ALA A 51 -0.74 17.14 -13.31
N LEU A 52 -1.54 16.41 -12.52
CA LEU A 52 -2.23 15.18 -12.93
C LEU A 52 -3.50 15.44 -13.75
N GLY A 53 -3.94 16.70 -13.82
CA GLY A 53 -5.19 17.15 -14.43
C GLY A 53 -6.34 17.20 -13.41
N ASP A 54 -7.28 18.12 -13.60
CA ASP A 54 -8.42 18.43 -12.70
C ASP A 54 -9.39 17.26 -12.40
N LYS A 55 -9.06 16.04 -12.84
CA LYS A 55 -9.81 14.81 -12.58
C LYS A 55 -9.48 14.19 -11.21
N LYS A 56 -8.39 14.58 -10.55
CA LYS A 56 -7.94 13.98 -9.28
C LYS A 56 -7.97 14.98 -8.14
N GLN A 57 -8.49 14.55 -6.98
CA GLN A 57 -8.48 15.40 -5.79
C GLN A 57 -7.12 15.35 -5.08
N PRO A 58 -6.66 16.45 -4.45
CA PRO A 58 -5.41 16.48 -3.69
C PRO A 58 -5.32 15.40 -2.60
N ALA A 59 -6.44 15.11 -1.93
CA ALA A 59 -6.52 14.06 -0.92
C ALA A 59 -6.24 12.66 -1.50
N GLU A 60 -6.75 12.37 -2.69
CA GLU A 60 -6.51 11.09 -3.38
C GLU A 60 -5.05 10.95 -3.84
N CYS A 61 -4.41 12.06 -4.23
CA CYS A 61 -3.00 12.08 -4.61
C CYS A 61 -2.10 11.74 -3.41
N ARG A 62 -2.40 12.31 -2.24
CA ARG A 62 -1.70 12.00 -0.98
C ARG A 62 -1.86 10.54 -0.59
N GLU A 63 -3.09 10.04 -0.57
CA GLU A 63 -3.37 8.65 -0.24
C GLU A 63 -2.62 7.70 -1.18
N ARG A 64 -2.65 7.99 -2.49
CA ARG A 64 -1.91 7.20 -3.48
C ARG A 64 -0.41 7.26 -3.25
N HIS A 65 0.15 8.42 -2.94
CA HIS A 65 1.57 8.59 -2.66
C HIS A 65 2.02 7.76 -1.45
N GLU A 66 1.25 7.74 -0.37
CA GLU A 66 1.55 6.91 0.81
C GLU A 66 1.53 5.41 0.48
N VAL A 67 0.56 4.98 -0.33
CA VAL A 67 0.51 3.59 -0.83
C VAL A 67 1.72 3.28 -1.70
N LEU A 68 2.09 4.17 -2.64
CA LEU A 68 3.27 3.98 -3.50
C LEU A 68 4.56 3.93 -2.67
N LYS A 69 4.70 4.78 -1.66
CA LYS A 69 5.83 4.76 -0.73
C LYS A 69 5.91 3.44 0.04
N ALA A 70 4.77 2.94 0.54
CA ALA A 70 4.71 1.65 1.21
C ALA A 70 5.01 0.48 0.27
N LEU A 71 4.54 0.53 -0.98
CA LEU A 71 4.84 -0.48 -2.01
C LEU A 71 6.31 -0.44 -2.46
N MET A 72 6.91 0.75 -2.51
CA MET A 72 8.33 0.93 -2.81
C MET A 72 9.21 0.37 -1.68
N VAL A 73 8.78 0.51 -0.42
CA VAL A 73 9.41 -0.13 0.74
C VAL A 73 9.18 -1.65 0.74
N LYS A 74 8.08 -2.13 0.15
CA LYS A 74 7.81 -3.55 -0.12
C LYS A 74 8.59 -4.11 -1.33
N GLY A 75 9.78 -3.57 -1.57
CA GLY A 75 10.74 -4.08 -2.56
C GLY A 75 11.35 -5.42 -2.15
N ARG A 76 12.22 -5.96 -3.03
CA ARG A 76 12.99 -7.18 -2.80
C ARG A 76 13.55 -7.18 -1.37
N PHE A 77 13.32 -8.28 -0.65
CA PHE A 77 13.81 -8.50 0.70
C PHE A 77 15.23 -7.94 0.84
N THR A 78 15.41 -6.92 1.68
CA THR A 78 16.73 -6.30 1.80
C THR A 78 17.69 -7.32 2.39
N GLN A 79 18.98 -7.29 2.01
CA GLN A 79 19.95 -8.25 2.56
C GLN A 79 20.00 -8.27 4.08
N LYS A 80 19.65 -7.15 4.72
CA LYS A 80 19.55 -7.03 6.17
C LYS A 80 18.37 -7.81 6.73
N GLU A 81 17.19 -7.65 6.13
CA GLU A 81 16.03 -8.47 6.49
C GLU A 81 16.32 -9.96 6.22
N ASP A 82 16.97 -10.26 5.08
CA ASP A 82 17.33 -11.62 4.64
C ASP A 82 18.30 -12.28 5.62
N ALA A 83 19.25 -11.50 6.16
CA ALA A 83 20.16 -11.95 7.21
C ALA A 83 19.42 -12.26 8.52
N ILE A 84 18.47 -11.40 8.93
CA ILE A 84 17.63 -11.64 10.11
C ILE A 84 16.82 -12.93 9.95
N LEU A 85 16.26 -13.16 8.76
CA LEU A 85 15.52 -14.39 8.48
C LEU A 85 16.40 -15.63 8.46
N ARG A 86 17.60 -15.55 7.88
CA ARG A 86 18.58 -16.65 7.92
C ARG A 86 19.04 -16.95 9.34
N GLU A 87 19.25 -15.93 10.17
CA GLU A 87 19.60 -16.12 11.58
C GLU A 87 18.43 -16.74 12.36
N ALA A 88 17.21 -16.26 12.15
CA ALA A 88 16.01 -16.83 12.74
C ALA A 88 15.78 -18.28 12.29
N MET A 89 16.04 -18.62 11.03
CA MET A 89 16.03 -20.00 10.53
C MET A 89 17.10 -20.87 11.17
N LYS A 90 18.32 -20.34 11.36
CA LYS A 90 19.40 -21.06 12.03
C LYS A 90 19.07 -21.33 13.50
N LYS A 91 18.36 -20.41 14.15
CA LYS A 91 18.01 -20.48 15.57
C LYS A 91 16.73 -21.30 15.86
N TYR A 92 15.73 -21.22 14.98
CA TYR A 92 14.39 -21.79 15.20
C TYR A 92 13.99 -22.84 14.15
N GLY A 93 14.82 -23.12 13.16
CA GLY A 93 14.53 -24.07 12.07
C GLY A 93 13.45 -23.58 11.11
N LYS A 94 12.74 -24.50 10.45
CA LYS A 94 11.63 -24.20 9.50
C LYS A 94 10.33 -23.81 10.20
N ASN A 95 10.39 -23.27 11.41
CA ASN A 95 9.22 -22.98 12.22
C ASN A 95 8.73 -21.54 11.98
N TRP A 96 8.15 -21.32 10.81
CA TRP A 96 7.71 -20.01 10.32
C TRP A 96 6.74 -19.29 11.26
N ALA A 97 5.90 -20.05 11.98
CA ALA A 97 4.96 -19.49 12.96
C ALA A 97 5.67 -18.80 14.14
N LEU A 98 6.87 -19.26 14.50
CA LEU A 98 7.69 -18.65 15.55
C LEU A 98 8.49 -17.46 15.03
N ILE A 99 9.01 -17.56 13.80
CA ILE A 99 9.79 -16.51 13.13
C ILE A 99 8.91 -15.28 12.86
N SER A 100 7.66 -15.47 12.42
CA SER A 100 6.70 -14.39 12.16
C SER A 100 6.22 -13.66 13.43
N LYS A 101 6.31 -14.28 14.61
CA LYS A 101 5.94 -13.65 15.89
C LYS A 101 7.06 -12.80 16.48
N LYS A 102 8.27 -12.87 15.90
CA LYS A 102 9.50 -12.24 16.42
C LYS A 102 10.06 -11.16 15.51
N CYS A 103 9.44 -10.95 14.35
CA CYS A 103 9.72 -9.84 13.44
C CYS A 103 8.61 -8.78 13.54
#